data_AF-A0A397WAE4-F1
#
_entry.id   AF-A0A397WAE4-F1
#
_cell.length_a   1.000
_cell.length_b   1.000
_cell.length_c   1.000
_cell.angle_alpha   90.00
_cell.angle_beta   90.00
_cell.angle_gamma   90.00
#
_symmetry.space_group_name_H-M   'P 1'
#
loop_
_entity.id
_entity.type
_entity.pdbx_description
1 polymer ?
#
loop_
_entity_poly.entity_id
_entity_poly.type
_entity_poly.pdbx_seq_one_letter_code
_entity_poly.pdbx_strand_id
1 'polypeptide(L)' 'MLYRFVGTIYRTLLRRNSVFLTGVFTTAFVTEIVFDTAADKAWDTINRGKQWKDIENKYVQN' A
#
# COMPACT_ATOMS: atom_id res chain seq x y z
N MET A 1 17.00 17.88 -18.74
CA MET A 1 15.65 17.86 -18.11
C MET A 1 15.65 17.01 -16.84
N LEU A 2 16.05 15.74 -16.90
CA LEU A 2 16.17 14.83 -15.76
C LEU A 2 16.98 15.37 -14.57
N TYR A 3 18.14 16.00 -14.83
CA TYR A 3 18.99 16.59 -13.78
C TYR A 3 18.29 17.73 -13.01
N ARG A 4 17.41 18.50 -13.67
CA ARG A 4 16.63 19.56 -13.02
C ARG A 4 15.54 18.96 -12.13
N PHE A 5 14.92 17.87 -12.57
CA PHE A 5 13.90 17.14 -11.81
C PHE A 5 14.49 16.47 -10.56
N VAL A 6 15.57 15.69 -10.70
CA VAL A 6 16.27 15.05 -9.57
C VAL A 6 16.80 16.12 -8.60
N GLY A 7 17.35 17.21 -9.12
CA GLY A 7 17.81 18.32 -8.29
C GLY A 7 16.68 19.00 -7.49
N THR A 8 15.47 19.07 -8.04
CA THR A 8 14.29 19.55 -7.32
C THR A 8 13.89 18.60 -6.20
N ILE A 9 13.77 17.29 -6.49
CA ILE A 9 13.45 16.26 -5.47
C ILE A 9 14.45 16.29 -4.32
N TYR A 10 15.74 16.36 -4.63
CA TYR A 10 16.78 16.40 -3.60
C TYR A 10 16.60 17.60 -2.68
N ARG A 11 16.38 18.80 -3.26
CA ARG A 11 16.23 20.03 -2.48
C ARG A 11 14.95 20.05 -1.65
N THR A 12 13.86 19.46 -2.13
CA THR A 12 12.55 19.54 -1.47
C THR A 12 12.29 18.41 -0.48
N LEU A 13 12.73 17.18 -0.78
CA LEU A 13 12.36 15.99 -0.01
C LEU A 13 13.54 15.34 0.71
N LEU A 14 14.74 15.35 0.12
CA LEU A 14 15.87 14.52 0.59
C LEU A 14 16.93 15.30 1.40
N ARG A 15 17.05 16.62 1.19
CA ARG A 15 18.14 17.42 1.78
C ARG A 15 17.98 17.69 3.28
N ARG A 16 16.75 17.81 3.80
CA ARG A 16 16.49 18.07 5.22
C ARG A 16 16.07 16.77 5.91
N ASN A 17 16.88 16.30 6.86
CA ASN A 17 16.63 15.02 7.57
C ASN A 17 15.21 14.91 8.16
N SER A 18 14.68 15.97 8.74
CA SER A 18 13.31 15.96 9.29
C SER A 18 12.24 15.77 8.22
N VAL A 19 12.39 16.41 7.05
CA VAL A 19 11.48 16.26 5.91
C VAL A 19 11.63 14.87 5.30
N PHE A 20 12.86 14.41 5.14
CA PHE A 20 13.16 13.07 4.61
C PHE A 20 12.53 11.98 5.49
N LEU A 21 12.79 12.00 6.81
CA LEU A 21 12.29 10.99 7.72
C LEU A 21 10.75 11.00 7.82
N THR A 22 10.14 12.19 7.86
CA THR A 22 8.68 12.32 7.82
C THR A 22 8.13 11.75 6.53
N GLY A 23 8.74 12.08 5.38
CA GLY A 23 8.35 11.56 4.08
C GLY A 23 8.43 10.04 4.01
N VAL A 24 9.51 9.44 4.51
CA VAL A 24 9.68 7.98 4.57
C VAL A 24 8.55 7.34 5.39
N PHE A 25 8.26 7.84 6.59
CA PHE A 25 7.18 7.28 7.41
C PHE A 25 5.80 7.48 6.77
N THR A 26 5.51 8.66 6.26
CA THR A 26 4.23 8.92 5.59
C THR A 26 4.04 8.03 4.38
N THR A 27 5.06 7.89 3.53
CA THR A 27 4.98 6.99 2.37
C THR A 27 4.86 5.54 2.80
N ALA A 28 5.58 5.09 3.82
CA ALA A 28 5.47 3.72 4.33
C ALA A 28 4.03 3.38 4.73
N PHE A 29 3.38 4.21 5.54
CA PHE A 29 1.97 4.00 5.95
C PHE A 29 1.01 4.00 4.76
N VAL A 30 1.16 4.95 3.84
CA VAL A 30 0.29 5.01 2.66
C VAL A 30 0.49 3.77 1.77
N THR A 31 1.75 3.35 1.58
CA THR A 31 2.07 2.16 0.80
C THR A 31 1.54 0.90 1.46
N GLU A 32 1.66 0.73 2.77
CA GLU A 32 1.11 -0.40 3.53
C GLU A 32 -0.40 -0.54 3.28
N ILE A 33 -1.17 0.53 3.53
CA ILE A 33 -2.64 0.52 3.36
C ILE A 33 -3.03 0.16 1.92
N VAL A 34 -2.38 0.81 0.94
CA VAL A 34 -2.69 0.59 -0.48
C VAL A 34 -2.30 -0.82 -0.91
N PHE A 35 -1.12 -1.29 -0.50
CA PHE A 35 -0.61 -2.60 -0.85
C PHE A 35 -1.49 -3.70 -0.27
N ASP A 36 -1.80 -3.66 1.03
CA ASP A 36 -2.63 -4.67 1.69
C ASP A 36 -4.02 -4.74 1.06
N THR A 37 -4.67 -3.59 0.86
CA THR A 37 -6.00 -3.54 0.24
C THR A 37 -5.97 -4.09 -1.19
N ALA A 38 -4.93 -3.76 -1.97
CA ALA A 38 -4.80 -4.24 -3.34
C ALA A 38 -4.48 -5.74 -3.40
N ALA A 39 -3.60 -6.22 -2.52
CA ALA A 39 -3.21 -7.61 -2.41
C ALA A 39 -4.39 -8.47 -1.99
N ASP A 40 -5.15 -8.07 -0.97
CA ASP A 40 -6.37 -8.75 -0.52
C ASP A 40 -7.40 -8.83 -1.63
N LYS A 41 -7.63 -7.72 -2.35
CA LYS A 41 -8.58 -7.71 -3.47
C LYS A 41 -8.14 -8.62 -4.62
N ALA A 42 -6.83 -8.64 -4.92
CA ALA A 42 -6.29 -9.54 -5.92
C ALA A 42 -6.47 -11.01 -5.50
N TRP A 43 -6.13 -11.32 -4.25
CA TRP A 43 -6.31 -12.64 -3.66
C TRP A 43 -7.77 -13.09 -3.69
N ASP A 44 -8.69 -12.20 -3.32
CA ASP A 44 -10.12 -12.45 -3.31
C ASP A 44 -10.68 -12.74 -4.69
N THR A 45 -10.16 -12.04 -5.68
CA THR A 45 -10.58 -12.24 -7.07
C THR A 45 -10.11 -13.59 -7.59
N ILE A 46 -8.86 -13.94 -7.30
CA ILE A 46 -8.24 -15.20 -7.75
C ILE A 46 -8.88 -16.42 -7.05
N ASN A 47 -9.21 -16.29 -5.77
CA ASN A 47 -9.69 -17.40 -4.93
C ASN A 47 -11.20 -17.38 -4.67
N ARG A 48 -11.95 -16.62 -5.44
CA ARG A 48 -13.41 -16.50 -5.31
C ARG A 48 -14.09 -17.86 -5.27
N GLY A 49 -14.96 -18.05 -4.29
CA GLY A 49 -15.74 -19.27 -4.09
C GLY A 49 -14.98 -20.39 -3.37
N LYS A 50 -13.70 -20.18 -3.04
CA LYS A 50 -12.87 -21.12 -2.27
C LYS A 50 -12.58 -20.63 -0.85
N GLN A 51 -12.73 -19.33 -0.60
CA GLN A 51 -12.41 -18.75 0.70
C GLN A 51 -13.49 -19.06 1.72
N TRP A 52 -13.11 -19.13 3.00
CA TRP A 52 -14.06 -19.35 4.08
C TRP A 52 -15.21 -18.33 4.04
N LYS A 53 -14.90 -17.04 3.89
CA LYS A 53 -15.90 -15.96 3.74
C LYS A 53 -16.89 -16.14 2.57
N ASP A 54 -16.55 -16.96 1.57
CA ASP A 54 -17.44 -17.26 0.44
C ASP A 54 -18.33 -18.49 0.68
N ILE A 55 -17.96 -19.38 1.61
CA ILE A 55 -18.61 -20.69 1.84
C ILE A 55 -19.14 -20.89 3.27
N GLU A 56 -18.81 -20.01 4.20
CA GLU A 56 -19.15 -20.10 5.62
C GLU A 56 -20.65 -20.28 5.87
N ASN A 57 -21.47 -19.60 5.07
CA ASN A 57 -22.93 -19.66 5.13
C ASN A 57 -23.51 -21.08 4.93
N LYS A 58 -22.72 -22.03 4.42
CA LYS A 58 -23.11 -23.43 4.27
C LYS A 58 -22.93 -24.24 5.55
N TYR A 59 -22.13 -23.75 6.50
CA TYR A 59 -21.62 -24.53 7.63
C TYR A 59 -21.97 -23.92 8.99
N VAL A 60 -22.14 -22.60 9.06
CA VAL A 60 -22.57 -21.93 10.30
C VAL A 60 -24.09 -21.81 10.28
N GLN A 61 -24.75 -22.51 11.21
CA GLN A 61 -26.17 -22.35 11.50
C GLN A 61 -26.34 -21.41 12.70
N ASN A 62 -27.30 -20.48 12.62
CA ASN A 62 -27.68 -19.61 13.74
C ASN A 62 -28.18 -20.42 14.94
#